data_AF-A0A2R6GZS2-F1
#
_entry.id   AF-A0A2R6GZS2-F1
#
_cell.length_a   1.000
_cell.length_b   1.000
_cell.length_c   1.000
_cell.angle_alpha   90.00
_cell.angle_beta   90.00
_cell.angle_gamma   90.00
#
_symmetry.space_group_name_H-M   'P 1'
#
loop_
_entity.id
_entity.type
_entity.pdbx_description
1 polymer ?
#
loop_
_entity_poly.entity_id
_entity_poly.type
_entity_poly.pdbx_seq_one_letter_code
_entity_poly.pdbx_strand_id
1 'polypeptide(L)'
;MVLPLEMDWRHLLFENWPVDPELMDSHVPDGLSPDTYDGSAWLSVVPFTNVDVRTYSSRPKHPGARPAHYEASYWPTGEPFSAPEGSA
;
A
#
# COMPACT_ATOMS: atom_id res chain seq x y z
N MET A 1 -17.90 9.21 -8.62
CA MET A 1 -17.27 10.38 -7.98
C MET A 1 -16.08 9.85 -7.20
N VAL A 2 -14.86 10.26 -7.53
CA VAL A 2 -13.64 9.83 -6.83
C VAL A 2 -13.30 10.92 -5.82
N LEU A 3 -13.23 10.58 -4.54
CA LEU A 3 -12.73 11.48 -3.51
C LEU A 3 -11.20 11.39 -3.51
N PRO A 4 -10.48 12.51 -3.56
CA PRO A 4 -9.03 12.47 -3.42
C PRO A 4 -8.69 12.03 -1.99
N LEU A 5 -7.77 11.07 -1.91
CA LEU A 5 -7.23 10.52 -0.68
C LEU A 5 -5.82 11.09 -0.50
N GLU A 6 -5.58 11.77 0.61
CA GLU A 6 -4.27 12.27 1.01
C GLU A 6 -3.75 11.41 2.16
N MET A 7 -2.47 11.00 2.07
CA MET A 7 -1.80 10.14 3.04
C MET A 7 -0.35 10.58 3.18
N ASP A 8 0.11 10.74 4.42
CA ASP A 8 1.51 10.97 4.75
C ASP A 8 2.14 9.68 5.24
N TRP A 9 3.37 9.39 4.84
CA TRP A 9 4.12 8.21 5.28
C TRP A 9 5.29 8.63 6.17
N ARG A 10 5.44 7.98 7.32
CA ARG A 10 6.55 8.18 8.26
C ARG A 10 7.28 6.87 8.52
N HIS A 11 8.54 6.97 8.95
CA HIS A 11 9.40 5.82 9.26
C HIS A 11 9.45 4.81 8.10
N LEU A 12 9.62 5.34 6.88
CA LEU A 12 9.66 4.57 5.66
C LEU A 12 11.03 3.93 5.48
N LEU A 13 11.03 2.63 5.19
CA LEU A 13 12.21 1.84 4.89
C LEU A 13 11.95 1.06 3.60
N PHE A 14 12.98 0.93 2.78
CA PHE A 14 12.96 0.12 1.57
C PHE A 14 14.07 -0.90 1.65
N GLU A 15 13.70 -2.16 1.87
CA GLU A 15 14.64 -3.27 1.85
C GLU A 15 14.27 -4.20 0.70
N ASN A 16 15.25 -4.52 -0.14
CA ASN A 16 15.04 -5.25 -1.36
C ASN A 16 16.15 -6.28 -1.53
N TRP A 17 15.79 -7.53 -1.76
CA TRP A 17 16.75 -8.60 -2.04
C TRP A 17 16.39 -9.32 -3.33
N PRO A 18 17.38 -9.65 -4.16
CA PRO A 18 17.16 -10.55 -5.27
C PRO A 18 16.83 -11.94 -4.73
N VAL A 19 15.85 -12.59 -5.35
CA VAL A 19 15.46 -13.97 -5.07
C VAL A 19 15.39 -14.75 -6.37
N ASP A 20 15.58 -16.07 -6.26
CA ASP A 20 15.40 -16.97 -7.39
C ASP A 20 13.95 -16.88 -7.90
N PRO A 21 13.72 -16.56 -9.19
CA PRO A 21 12.38 -16.50 -9.76
C PRO A 21 11.56 -17.77 -9.53
N GLU A 22 12.17 -18.96 -9.50
CA GLU A 22 11.47 -20.24 -9.30
C GLU A 22 10.78 -20.33 -7.93
N LEU A 23 11.23 -19.56 -6.93
CA LEU A 23 10.58 -19.51 -5.62
C LEU A 23 9.17 -18.89 -5.68
N MET A 24 8.89 -18.08 -6.72
CA MET A 24 7.61 -17.39 -6.87
C MET A 24 6.53 -18.28 -7.49
N ASP A 25 6.89 -19.42 -8.11
CA ASP A 25 5.97 -20.29 -8.85
C ASP A 25 4.79 -20.79 -7.98
N SER A 26 5.03 -20.99 -6.68
CA SER A 26 3.98 -21.42 -5.75
C SER A 26 3.06 -20.28 -5.25
N HIS A 27 3.42 -19.03 -5.52
CA HIS A 27 2.76 -17.83 -5.00
C HIS A 27 2.10 -16.99 -6.09
N VAL A 28 2.49 -17.19 -7.35
CA VAL A 28 1.93 -16.47 -8.50
C VAL A 28 0.71 -17.24 -9.05
N PRO A 29 -0.46 -16.59 -9.20
CA PRO A 29 -1.63 -17.23 -9.79
C PRO A 29 -1.40 -17.70 -11.22
N ASP A 30 -2.16 -18.74 -11.63
CA ASP A 30 -2.15 -19.24 -13.00
C ASP A 30 -2.36 -18.11 -14.03
N GLY A 31 -1.52 -18.09 -15.07
CA GLY A 31 -1.58 -17.08 -16.13
C GLY A 31 -0.80 -15.80 -15.83
N LEU A 32 -0.12 -15.71 -14.69
CA LEU A 32 0.86 -14.67 -14.38
C LEU A 32 2.27 -15.27 -14.28
N SER A 33 3.28 -14.43 -14.50
CA SER A 33 4.68 -14.81 -14.35
C SER A 33 5.38 -13.78 -13.46
N PRO A 34 6.37 -14.20 -12.65
CA PRO A 34 7.20 -13.28 -11.89
C PRO A 34 7.88 -12.27 -12.82
N ASP A 35 7.87 -10.99 -12.45
CA ASP A 35 8.70 -10.01 -13.13
C ASP A 35 10.16 -10.18 -12.72
N THR A 36 11.07 -10.00 -13.66
CA THR A 36 12.51 -10.21 -13.43
C THR A 36 13.31 -9.00 -13.85
N TYR A 37 14.26 -8.60 -13.00
CA TYR A 37 15.25 -7.58 -13.30
C TYR A 37 16.64 -8.16 -13.07
N ASP A 38 17.50 -8.07 -14.08
CA ASP A 38 18.82 -8.71 -14.11
C ASP A 38 18.78 -10.21 -13.81
N GLY A 39 17.77 -10.90 -14.38
CA GLY A 39 17.55 -12.34 -14.21
C GLY A 39 17.03 -12.77 -12.84
N SER A 40 16.83 -11.84 -11.90
CA SER A 40 16.31 -12.14 -10.56
C SER A 40 14.90 -11.60 -10.37
N ALA A 41 14.09 -12.31 -9.58
CA ALA A 41 12.90 -11.72 -8.96
C ALA A 41 13.33 -10.89 -7.74
N TRP A 42 12.44 -10.07 -7.19
CA TRP A 42 12.76 -9.17 -6.09
C TRP A 42 11.74 -9.27 -4.96
N LEU A 43 12.24 -9.52 -3.74
CA LEU A 43 11.45 -9.43 -2.52
C LEU A 43 11.67 -8.07 -1.89
N SER A 44 10.60 -7.29 -1.79
CA SER A 44 10.61 -5.97 -1.15
C SER A 44 9.87 -5.99 0.18
N VAL A 45 10.53 -5.54 1.24
CA VAL A 45 9.91 -5.28 2.54
C VAL A 45 9.88 -3.76 2.75
N VAL A 46 8.67 -3.21 2.88
CA VAL A 46 8.45 -1.77 2.99
C VAL A 46 7.62 -1.47 4.24
N PRO A 47 8.25 -1.44 5.44
CA PRO A 47 7.55 -1.02 6.63
C PRO A 47 7.42 0.50 6.62
N PHE A 48 6.23 0.99 6.93
CA PHE A 48 5.94 2.41 7.06
C PHE A 48 4.77 2.63 8.00
N THR A 49 4.71 3.82 8.58
CA THR A 49 3.54 4.30 9.33
C THR A 49 2.74 5.23 8.44
N ASN A 50 1.50 4.87 8.15
CA ASN A 50 0.57 5.77 7.50
C ASN A 50 -0.01 6.74 8.55
N VAL A 51 0.14 8.04 8.32
CA VAL A 51 -0.34 9.10 9.21
C VAL A 51 -1.14 10.12 8.43
N ASP A 52 -1.93 10.92 9.15
CA ASP A 52 -2.65 12.06 8.58
C ASP A 52 -3.57 11.72 7.38
N VAL A 53 -4.14 10.50 7.37
CA VAL A 53 -5.10 10.03 6.35
C VAL A 53 -6.33 10.93 6.33
N ARG A 54 -6.55 11.64 5.23
CA ARG A 54 -7.67 12.58 5.07
C ARG A 54 -8.41 12.30 3.77
N THR A 55 -9.74 12.28 3.88
CA THR A 55 -10.63 12.31 2.71
C THR A 55 -11.15 13.73 2.55
N TYR A 56 -11.04 14.29 1.34
CA TYR A 56 -11.60 15.62 1.08
C TYR A 56 -13.07 15.49 0.68
N SER A 57 -14.00 16.06 1.46
CA SER A 57 -15.38 16.18 1.03
C SER A 57 -15.51 17.29 -0.02
N SER A 58 -15.82 16.92 -1.27
CA SER A 58 -16.12 17.92 -2.31
C SER A 58 -17.40 18.69 -1.96
N ARG A 59 -17.42 20.01 -2.18
CA ARG A 59 -18.67 20.79 -2.11
C ARG A 59 -19.57 20.41 -3.30
N PRO A 60 -20.88 20.19 -3.11
CA PRO A 60 -21.78 19.85 -4.21
C PRO A 60 -21.72 20.94 -5.29
N LYS A 61 -21.33 20.59 -6.52
CA LYS A 61 -21.36 21.51 -7.66
C LYS A 61 -22.79 21.79 -8.16
N HIS A 62 -23.79 21.07 -7.65
CA HIS A 62 -25.19 21.23 -8.01
C HIS A 62 -26.00 21.80 -6.84
N PRO A 63 -26.56 23.01 -6.99
CA PRO A 63 -27.48 23.59 -6.01
C PRO A 63 -28.66 22.63 -5.76
N GLY A 64 -28.92 22.28 -4.49
CA GLY A 64 -30.06 21.45 -4.09
C GLY A 64 -29.78 19.94 -3.91
N ALA A 65 -28.59 19.44 -4.21
CA ALA A 65 -28.22 18.07 -3.88
C ALA A 65 -27.98 17.91 -2.37
N ARG A 66 -28.57 16.89 -1.74
CA ARG A 66 -28.34 16.56 -0.33
C ARG A 66 -26.86 16.27 -0.07
N PRO A 67 -26.24 16.82 0.98
CA PRO A 67 -24.85 16.50 1.34
C PRO A 67 -24.70 14.99 1.53
N ALA A 68 -23.73 14.38 0.85
CA ALA A 68 -23.28 13.03 1.19
C ALA A 68 -22.23 13.17 2.30
N HIS A 69 -22.59 12.78 3.52
CA HIS A 69 -21.63 12.58 4.59
C HIS A 69 -20.98 11.22 4.37
N TYR A 70 -19.68 11.20 4.15
CA TYR A 70 -18.90 9.97 4.07
C TYR A 70 -17.99 9.90 5.30
N GLU A 71 -18.29 8.96 6.18
CA GLU A 71 -17.44 8.61 7.32
C GLU A 71 -16.83 7.25 7.00
N ALA A 72 -15.51 7.19 6.83
CA ALA A 72 -14.80 5.94 6.67
C ALA A 72 -13.73 5.87 7.75
N SER A 73 -13.74 4.77 8.47
CA SER A 73 -12.68 4.43 9.39
C SER A 73 -11.79 3.39 8.72
N TYR A 74 -10.52 3.72 8.60
CA TYR A 74 -9.49 2.78 8.19
C TYR A 74 -8.84 2.21 9.45
N TRP A 75 -8.79 0.90 9.55
CA TRP A 75 -8.15 0.18 10.65
C TRP A 75 -7.12 -0.78 10.05
N PRO A 76 -5.96 -0.99 10.69
CA PRO A 76 -5.05 -2.06 10.32
C PRO A 76 -5.79 -3.41 10.43
N THR A 77 -5.79 -4.21 9.38
CA THR A 77 -6.45 -5.53 9.37
C THR A 77 -5.55 -6.66 9.84
N GLY A 78 -4.35 -6.35 10.35
CA GLY A 78 -3.34 -7.33 10.76
C GLY A 78 -2.54 -6.89 11.98
N GLU A 79 -1.80 -7.83 12.55
CA GLU A 79 -0.90 -7.58 13.68
C GLU A 79 0.20 -6.56 13.30
N PRO A 80 0.56 -5.64 14.20
CA PRO A 80 1.69 -4.74 13.99
C PRO A 80 2.98 -5.55 13.76
N PHE A 81 3.65 -5.28 12.65
CA PHE A 81 4.98 -5.83 12.38
C PHE A 81 6.05 -4.89 12.92
N SER A 82 6.95 -5.40 13.77
CA SER A 82 8.18 -4.70 14.16
C SER A 82 9.33 -5.24 13.31
N ALA A 83 9.95 -4.37 12.52
CA ALA A 83 11.18 -4.71 11.81
C ALA A 83 12.33 -4.92 12.82
N PRO A 84 13.16 -5.97 12.65
CA PRO A 84 14.38 -6.13 13.45
C PRO A 84 15.34 -4.95 13.22
N GLU A 85 16.01 -4.48 14.27
CA GLU A 85 17.10 -3.50 14.12
C GLU A 85 18.28 -4.13 13.36
N GLY A 86 18.74 -3.49 12.29
CA GLY A 86 19.95 -3.88 11.56
C GLY A 86 19.75 -4.41 10.14
N SER A 87 18.53 -4.38 9.60
CA SER A 87 18.34 -4.49 8.17
C SER A 87 18.53 -3.10 7.55
N ALA A 88 19.66 -2.93 6.86
CA ALA A 88 19.99 -1.81 5.99
C ALA A 88 21.00 -2.30 4.95
#